data_AF-A0A1F5G6W8-F1
#
_entry.id   AF-A0A1F5G6W8-F1
#
_cell.length_a   1.000
_cell.length_b   1.000
_cell.length_c   1.000
_cell.angle_alpha   90.00
_cell.angle_beta   90.00
_cell.angle_gamma   90.00
#
_symmetry.space_group_name_H-M   'P 1'
#
loop_
_entity.id
_entity.type
_entity.pdbx_description
1 polymer ?
#
loop_
_entity_poly.entity_id
_entity_poly.type
_entity_poly.pdbx_seq_one_letter_code
_entity_poly.pdbx_strand_id
1 'polypeptide(L)'
;MVWERIEQKFREREDARIREQQEAAQRESARRQEQVRFQKENEAKAEQERNNRCEHAKRLMEESRIISHLEAIKNKVIGARKDLIIDLDEAKVILAWGRYHLTAKGELVYSSFTRVQDYSYIEVKFRLGNETLEINGHELSSEQWRNQNDTVTDALADAYLSPRRVKTSEKVERSSYTGGSSSGECCHS
;
A
#
# COMPACT_ATOMS: atom_id res chain seq x y z
N MET A 1 -57.34 -53.14 -4.26
CA MET A 1 -58.39 -52.09 -4.20
C MET A 1 -57.92 -50.81 -4.89
N VAL A 2 -58.83 -49.93 -5.32
CA VAL A 2 -58.49 -48.64 -5.97
C VAL A 2 -57.65 -47.74 -5.06
N TRP A 3 -57.91 -47.76 -3.75
CA TRP A 3 -57.19 -46.95 -2.75
C TRP A 3 -55.71 -47.30 -2.58
N GLU A 4 -55.36 -48.59 -2.57
CA GLU A 4 -53.95 -49.03 -2.49
C GLU A 4 -53.12 -48.51 -3.67
N ARG A 5 -53.71 -48.45 -4.87
CA ARG A 5 -53.06 -47.87 -6.06
C ARG A 5 -52.89 -46.35 -5.96
N ILE A 6 -53.80 -45.64 -5.29
CA ILE A 6 -53.70 -44.19 -5.08
C ILE A 6 -52.59 -43.88 -4.08
N GLU A 7 -52.53 -44.59 -2.95
CA GLU A 7 -51.48 -44.44 -1.96
C GLU A 7 -50.09 -44.80 -2.52
N GLN A 8 -50.00 -45.83 -3.35
CA GLN A 8 -48.75 -46.21 -3.99
C GLN A 8 -48.24 -45.07 -4.91
N LYS A 9 -49.12 -44.46 -5.71
CA LYS A 9 -48.76 -43.31 -6.56
C LYS A 9 -48.36 -42.08 -5.75
N PHE A 10 -48.94 -41.87 -4.57
CA PHE A 10 -48.56 -40.76 -3.68
C PHE A 10 -47.15 -40.99 -3.11
N ARG A 11 -46.87 -42.19 -2.61
CA ARG A 11 -45.54 -42.59 -2.12
C ARG A 11 -44.47 -42.46 -3.21
N GLU A 12 -44.75 -42.94 -4.41
CA GLU A 12 -43.83 -42.82 -5.56
C GLU A 12 -43.51 -41.36 -5.90
N ARG A 13 -44.48 -40.45 -5.82
CA ARG A 13 -44.27 -39.00 -6.06
C ARG A 13 -43.49 -38.34 -4.94
N GLU A 14 -43.76 -38.70 -3.68
CA GLU A 14 -43.06 -38.15 -2.54
C GLU A 14 -41.60 -38.61 -2.50
N ASP A 15 -41.35 -39.90 -2.78
CA ASP A 15 -40.00 -40.45 -2.94
C ASP A 15 -39.24 -39.78 -4.10
N ALA A 16 -39.91 -39.55 -5.24
CA ALA A 16 -39.31 -38.83 -6.36
C ALA A 16 -38.93 -37.39 -5.99
N ARG A 17 -39.80 -36.68 -5.25
CA ARG A 17 -39.52 -35.31 -4.77
C ARG A 17 -38.35 -35.28 -3.78
N ILE A 18 -38.29 -36.24 -2.85
CA ILE A 18 -37.18 -36.34 -1.89
C ILE A 18 -35.86 -36.59 -2.63
N ARG A 19 -35.85 -37.49 -3.62
CA ARG A 19 -34.65 -37.75 -4.44
C ARG A 19 -34.22 -36.51 -5.23
N GLU A 20 -35.16 -35.81 -5.86
CA GLU A 20 -34.87 -34.57 -6.60
C GLU A 20 -34.28 -33.48 -5.68
N GLN A 21 -34.82 -33.32 -4.48
CA GLN A 21 -34.29 -32.37 -3.48
C GLN A 21 -32.88 -32.77 -3.00
N GLN A 22 -32.64 -34.07 -2.78
CA GLN A 22 -31.30 -34.56 -2.40
C GLN A 22 -30.29 -34.37 -3.53
N GLU A 23 -30.66 -34.66 -4.78
CA GLU A 23 -29.80 -34.41 -5.94
C GLU A 23 -29.50 -32.92 -6.13
N ALA A 24 -30.51 -32.06 -5.98
CA ALA A 24 -30.33 -30.61 -6.04
C ALA A 24 -29.37 -30.11 -4.96
N ALA A 25 -29.54 -30.58 -3.71
CA ALA A 25 -28.67 -30.24 -2.60
C ALA A 25 -27.22 -30.73 -2.80
N GLN A 26 -27.04 -31.94 -3.35
CA GLN A 26 -25.71 -32.47 -3.68
C GLN A 26 -25.02 -31.66 -4.79
N ARG A 27 -25.75 -31.31 -5.86
CA ARG A 27 -25.23 -30.45 -6.94
C ARG A 27 -24.86 -29.06 -6.42
N GLU A 28 -25.66 -28.47 -5.54
CA GLU A 28 -25.35 -27.18 -4.93
C GLU A 28 -24.12 -27.25 -4.01
N SER A 29 -24.03 -28.28 -3.17
CA SER A 29 -22.85 -28.52 -2.34
C SER A 29 -21.59 -28.70 -3.18
N ALA A 30 -21.66 -29.46 -4.27
CA ALA A 30 -20.53 -29.64 -5.19
C ALA A 30 -20.10 -28.32 -5.83
N ARG A 31 -21.04 -27.49 -6.29
CA ARG A 31 -20.74 -26.14 -6.83
C ARG A 31 -20.07 -25.23 -5.80
N ARG A 32 -20.55 -25.23 -4.55
CA ARG A 32 -19.93 -24.44 -3.46
C ARG A 32 -18.51 -24.91 -3.17
N GLN A 33 -18.27 -26.23 -3.15
CA GLN A 33 -16.92 -26.78 -2.96
C GLN A 33 -15.98 -26.39 -4.10
N GLU A 34 -16.46 -26.41 -5.34
CA GLU A 34 -15.69 -25.97 -6.51
C GLU A 34 -15.34 -24.47 -6.44
N GLN A 35 -16.29 -23.61 -6.08
CA GLN A 35 -16.04 -22.18 -5.87
C GLN A 35 -14.99 -21.91 -4.79
N VAL A 36 -15.07 -22.62 -3.67
CA VAL A 36 -14.09 -22.49 -2.58
C VAL A 36 -12.70 -22.94 -3.03
N ARG A 37 -12.60 -24.03 -3.79
CA ARG A 37 -11.32 -24.48 -4.37
C ARG A 37 -10.74 -23.44 -5.31
N PHE A 38 -11.56 -22.92 -6.22
CA PHE A 38 -11.14 -21.89 -7.18
C PHE A 38 -10.67 -20.60 -6.48
N GLN A 39 -11.37 -20.15 -5.44
CA GLN A 39 -10.93 -19.00 -4.64
C GLN A 39 -9.59 -19.25 -3.98
N LYS A 40 -9.41 -20.40 -3.31
CA LYS A 40 -8.14 -20.76 -2.68
C LYS A 40 -6.99 -20.86 -3.67
N GLU A 41 -7.24 -21.42 -4.86
CA GLU A 41 -6.23 -21.49 -5.92
C GLU A 41 -5.84 -20.10 -6.45
N ASN A 42 -6.81 -19.19 -6.60
CA ASN A 42 -6.52 -17.81 -7.00
C ASN A 42 -5.76 -17.04 -5.92
N GLU A 43 -6.13 -17.20 -4.65
CA GLU A 43 -5.40 -16.61 -3.52
C GLU A 43 -3.96 -17.14 -3.48
N ALA A 44 -3.77 -18.45 -3.64
CA ALA A 44 -2.44 -19.06 -3.67
C ALA A 44 -1.60 -18.54 -4.85
N LYS A 45 -2.20 -18.37 -6.04
CA LYS A 45 -1.52 -17.78 -7.21
C LYS A 45 -1.15 -16.32 -6.97
N ALA A 46 -2.05 -15.53 -6.42
CA ALA A 46 -1.80 -14.12 -6.12
C ALA A 46 -0.68 -13.94 -5.08
N GLU A 47 -0.68 -14.78 -4.04
CA GLU A 47 0.38 -14.78 -3.02
C GLU A 47 1.73 -15.23 -3.60
N GLN A 48 1.74 -16.25 -4.46
CA GLN A 48 2.96 -16.67 -5.16
C GLN A 48 3.50 -15.55 -6.06
N GLU A 49 2.65 -14.87 -6.82
CA GLU A 49 3.05 -13.74 -7.66
C GLU A 49 3.58 -12.57 -6.82
N ARG A 50 2.96 -12.27 -5.67
CA ARG A 50 3.47 -11.30 -4.71
C ARG A 50 4.86 -11.67 -4.21
N ASN A 51 5.06 -12.90 -3.76
CA ASN A 51 6.35 -13.39 -3.28
C ASN A 51 7.43 -13.29 -4.36
N ASN A 52 7.13 -13.72 -5.59
CA ASN A 52 8.04 -13.60 -6.72
C ASN A 52 8.45 -12.14 -6.99
N ARG A 53 7.50 -11.20 -6.91
CA ARG A 53 7.78 -9.76 -7.07
C ARG A 53 8.67 -9.23 -5.94
N CYS A 54 8.39 -9.59 -4.69
CA CYS A 54 9.19 -9.16 -3.54
C CYS A 54 10.62 -9.72 -3.59
N GLU A 55 10.78 -10.98 -3.97
CA GLU A 55 12.11 -11.60 -4.17
C GLU A 55 12.88 -10.88 -5.28
N HIS A 56 12.21 -10.59 -6.40
CA HIS A 56 12.83 -9.87 -7.50
C HIS A 56 13.22 -8.43 -7.10
N ALA A 57 12.35 -7.72 -6.38
CA ALA A 57 12.64 -6.39 -5.84
C ALA A 57 13.84 -6.40 -4.90
N LYS A 58 13.87 -7.36 -3.96
CA LYS A 58 14.99 -7.53 -3.02
C LYS A 58 16.31 -7.76 -3.75
N ARG A 59 16.33 -8.63 -4.76
CA ARG A 59 17.50 -8.86 -5.61
C ARG A 59 18.00 -7.57 -6.25
N LEU A 60 17.11 -6.76 -6.85
CA LEU A 60 17.50 -5.49 -7.47
C LEU A 60 18.07 -4.48 -6.46
N MET A 61 17.49 -4.41 -5.25
CA MET A 61 18.00 -3.56 -4.17
C MET A 61 19.40 -3.99 -3.69
N GLU A 62 19.67 -5.29 -3.64
CA GLU A 62 20.98 -5.84 -3.30
C GLU A 62 22.00 -5.59 -4.40
N GLU A 63 21.65 -5.86 -5.66
CA GLU A 63 22.52 -5.65 -6.84
C GLU A 63 22.94 -4.19 -6.99
N SER A 64 21.98 -3.26 -6.82
CA SER A 64 22.22 -1.81 -6.90
C SER A 64 22.98 -1.24 -5.69
N ARG A 65 23.11 -2.02 -4.60
CA ARG A 65 23.66 -1.58 -3.31
C ARG A 65 22.99 -0.32 -2.75
N ILE A 66 21.75 -0.03 -3.16
CA ILE A 66 21.06 1.21 -2.83
C ILE A 66 20.89 1.39 -1.32
N ILE A 67 20.63 0.30 -0.61
CA ILE A 67 20.45 0.30 0.84
C ILE A 67 21.73 0.79 1.52
N SER A 68 22.89 0.26 1.13
CA SER A 68 24.19 0.67 1.66
C SER A 68 24.50 2.14 1.38
N HIS A 69 24.19 2.61 0.18
CA HIS A 69 24.39 4.02 -0.20
C HIS A 69 23.49 4.96 0.62
N LEU A 70 22.22 4.61 0.77
CA LEU A 70 21.27 5.40 1.58
C LEU A 70 21.62 5.35 3.07
N GLU A 71 22.15 4.25 3.59
CA GLU A 71 22.69 4.19 4.95
C GLU A 71 23.89 5.11 5.15
N ALA A 72 24.80 5.17 4.17
CA ALA A 72 25.92 6.09 4.19
C ALA A 72 25.44 7.56 4.25
N ILE A 73 24.42 7.91 3.46
CA ILE A 73 23.79 9.24 3.50
C ILE A 73 23.10 9.47 4.85
N LYS A 74 22.32 8.50 5.33
CA LYS A 74 21.65 8.55 6.65
C LYS A 74 22.63 8.91 7.76
N ASN A 75 23.84 8.34 7.74
CA ASN A 75 24.86 8.64 8.74
C ASN A 75 25.39 10.07 8.68
N LYS A 76 25.31 10.74 7.53
CA LYS A 76 25.73 12.14 7.32
C LYS A 76 24.61 13.16 7.52
N VAL A 77 23.35 12.75 7.42
CA VAL A 77 22.19 13.63 7.62
C VAL A 77 22.16 14.18 9.05
N ILE A 78 22.09 15.51 9.16
CA ILE A 78 21.91 16.26 10.41
C ILE A 78 20.41 16.31 10.74
N GLY A 79 20.02 15.71 11.87
CA GLY A 79 18.64 15.70 12.34
C GLY A 79 18.42 14.64 13.42
N ALA A 80 17.50 14.92 14.36
CA ALA A 80 17.23 14.03 15.49
C ALA A 80 16.53 12.73 15.09
N ARG A 81 15.68 12.79 14.05
CA ARG A 81 14.95 11.62 13.54
C ARG A 81 15.28 11.41 12.07
N LYS A 82 15.73 10.20 11.76
CA LYS A 82 16.05 9.73 10.41
C LYS A 82 15.80 8.24 10.31
N ASP A 83 14.98 7.84 9.36
CA ASP A 83 14.55 6.45 9.17
C ASP A 83 14.79 6.03 7.72
N LEU A 84 15.23 4.78 7.55
CA LEU A 84 15.30 4.11 6.26
C LEU A 84 14.13 3.14 6.21
N ILE A 85 13.25 3.31 5.23
CA ILE A 85 12.01 2.56 5.09
C ILE A 85 12.13 1.74 3.82
N ILE A 86 11.91 0.43 3.92
CA ILE A 86 12.01 -0.50 2.80
C ILE A 86 10.63 -1.12 2.60
N ASP A 87 10.09 -0.92 1.41
CA ASP A 87 8.83 -1.50 0.95
C ASP A 87 9.10 -2.43 -0.23
N LEU A 88 9.07 -3.73 0.03
CA LEU A 88 9.32 -4.75 -0.99
C LEU A 88 8.13 -4.98 -1.91
N ASP A 89 6.91 -4.63 -1.48
CA ASP A 89 5.70 -4.77 -2.31
C ASP A 89 5.69 -3.69 -3.39
N GLU A 90 6.09 -2.46 -3.06
CA GLU A 90 6.25 -1.35 -4.02
C GLU A 90 7.64 -1.28 -4.67
N ALA A 91 8.55 -2.19 -4.31
CA ALA A 91 9.95 -2.18 -4.73
C ALA A 91 10.62 -0.82 -4.51
N LYS A 92 10.46 -0.28 -3.30
CA LYS A 92 10.77 1.10 -2.96
C LYS A 92 11.57 1.21 -1.66
N VAL A 93 12.50 2.16 -1.62
CA VAL A 93 13.28 2.52 -0.43
C VAL A 93 13.18 4.02 -0.22
N ILE A 94 12.87 4.44 0.99
CA ILE A 94 12.82 5.86 1.37
C ILE A 94 13.80 6.12 2.51
N LEU A 95 14.67 7.11 2.32
CA LEU A 95 15.39 7.73 3.44
C LEU A 95 14.64 9.01 3.81
N ALA A 96 14.06 9.07 5.01
CA ALA A 96 13.35 10.24 5.51
C ALA A 96 14.06 10.84 6.74
N TRP A 97 14.03 12.16 6.89
CA TRP A 97 14.56 12.87 8.05
C TRP A 97 13.80 14.15 8.37
N GLY A 98 13.76 14.53 9.64
CA GLY A 98 13.02 15.70 10.12
C GLY A 98 11.86 15.32 11.04
N ARG A 99 10.78 16.09 11.00
CA ARG A 99 9.60 15.89 11.86
C ARG A 99 8.51 15.17 11.07
N TYR A 100 8.32 13.89 11.34
CA TYR A 100 7.28 13.04 10.75
C TYR A 100 6.85 11.95 11.74
N HIS A 101 5.80 11.21 11.36
CA HIS A 101 5.32 10.03 12.06
C HIS A 101 5.33 8.81 11.12
N LEU A 102 5.59 7.64 11.70
CA LEU A 102 5.51 6.36 11.00
C LEU A 102 4.34 5.55 11.56
N THR A 103 3.66 4.77 10.71
CA THR A 103 2.72 3.73 11.19
C THR A 103 3.48 2.66 11.96
N ALA A 104 2.75 1.79 12.67
CA ALA A 104 3.29 0.55 13.21
C ALA A 104 3.90 -0.36 12.12
N LYS A 105 3.52 -0.17 10.85
CA LYS A 105 4.05 -0.89 9.68
C LYS A 105 5.27 -0.19 9.05
N GLY A 106 5.73 0.93 9.60
CA GLY A 106 6.88 1.68 9.06
C GLY A 106 6.56 2.61 7.90
N GLU A 107 5.28 2.81 7.57
CA GLU A 107 4.86 3.71 6.49
C GLU A 107 4.86 5.17 6.96
N LEU A 108 5.27 6.10 6.10
CA LEU A 108 5.15 7.53 6.38
C LEU A 108 3.68 7.95 6.39
N VAL A 109 3.18 8.38 7.55
CA VAL A 109 1.80 8.82 7.70
C VAL A 109 1.69 10.31 7.48
N TYR A 110 0.88 10.70 6.51
CA TYR A 110 0.30 12.03 6.44
C TYR A 110 -0.91 12.08 7.38
N SER A 111 -0.72 12.52 8.63
CA SER A 111 -1.83 12.67 9.58
C SER A 111 -2.18 14.13 9.70
N SER A 112 -3.41 14.48 9.30
CA SER A 112 -4.01 15.80 9.51
C SER A 112 -4.14 16.18 10.99
N PHE A 113 -4.09 15.20 11.91
CA PHE A 113 -4.16 15.42 13.34
C PHE A 113 -2.83 15.89 13.95
N THR A 114 -1.70 15.47 13.38
CA THR A 114 -0.37 15.94 13.80
C THR A 114 0.03 17.14 12.95
N ARG A 115 -0.35 18.34 13.40
CA ARG A 115 -0.16 19.64 12.71
C ARG A 115 1.30 20.06 12.42
N VAL A 116 2.29 19.19 12.63
CA VAL A 116 3.70 19.49 12.38
C VAL A 116 4.35 18.33 11.65
N GLN A 117 4.32 18.41 10.33
CA GLN A 117 5.16 17.62 9.44
C GLN A 117 6.09 18.57 8.69
N ASP A 118 7.38 18.44 8.94
CA ASP A 118 8.44 19.14 8.22
C ASP A 118 9.58 18.14 8.07
N TYR A 119 9.50 17.36 7.00
CA TYR A 119 10.48 16.33 6.72
C TYR A 119 10.95 16.39 5.28
N SER A 120 12.19 16.01 5.12
CA SER A 120 12.85 15.79 3.85
C SER A 120 12.97 14.30 3.61
N TYR A 121 12.92 13.89 2.35
CA TYR A 121 13.15 12.50 1.99
C TYR A 121 13.81 12.34 0.62
N ILE A 122 14.49 11.22 0.46
CA ILE A 122 14.92 10.66 -0.82
C ILE A 122 14.09 9.41 -1.04
N GLU A 123 13.40 9.33 -2.16
CA GLU A 123 12.66 8.15 -2.59
C GLU A 123 13.41 7.48 -3.71
N VAL A 124 13.61 6.17 -3.58
CA VAL A 124 14.18 5.32 -4.61
C VAL A 124 13.18 4.22 -4.94
N LYS A 125 12.84 4.04 -6.21
CA LYS A 125 11.86 3.06 -6.67
C LYS A 125 12.40 2.23 -7.83
N PHE A 126 12.22 0.92 -7.79
CA PHE A 126 12.53 0.03 -8.89
C PHE A 126 11.26 -0.26 -9.71
N ARG A 127 11.32 0.00 -11.02
CA ARG A 127 10.30 -0.46 -11.96
C ARG A 127 10.65 -1.87 -12.39
N LEU A 128 9.99 -2.86 -11.80
CA LEU A 128 10.33 -4.28 -12.00
C LEU A 128 10.20 -4.75 -13.45
N GLY A 129 9.28 -4.15 -14.24
CA GLY A 129 9.04 -4.58 -15.62
C GLY A 129 10.20 -4.32 -16.60
N ASN A 130 10.96 -3.24 -16.39
CA ASN A 130 12.10 -2.88 -17.23
C ASN A 130 13.38 -2.66 -16.42
N GLU A 131 13.38 -3.07 -15.15
CA GLU A 131 14.46 -2.93 -14.18
C GLU A 131 15.07 -1.51 -14.10
N THR A 132 14.24 -0.48 -14.31
CA THR A 132 14.67 0.92 -14.20
C THR A 132 14.69 1.35 -12.73
N LEU A 133 15.73 2.07 -12.34
CA LEU A 133 15.88 2.66 -11.02
C LEU A 133 15.47 4.12 -11.07
N GLU A 134 14.56 4.54 -10.20
CA GLU A 134 14.06 5.92 -10.14
C GLU A 134 14.50 6.53 -8.81
N ILE A 135 15.26 7.63 -8.83
CA ILE A 135 15.71 8.37 -7.64
C ILE A 135 15.04 9.75 -7.66
N ASN A 136 14.16 10.04 -6.71
CA ASN A 136 13.37 11.27 -6.64
C ASN A 136 12.62 11.63 -7.95
N GLY A 137 12.31 10.66 -8.81
CA GLY A 137 11.68 10.87 -10.12
C GLY A 137 12.64 10.84 -11.31
N HIS A 138 13.96 10.82 -11.08
CA HIS A 138 14.96 10.68 -12.13
C HIS A 138 15.21 9.22 -12.43
N GLU A 139 15.00 8.83 -13.69
CA GLU A 139 15.14 7.45 -14.15
C GLU A 139 16.58 7.14 -14.57
N LEU A 140 17.09 6.01 -14.10
CA LEU A 140 18.36 5.39 -14.49
C LEU A 140 18.04 4.02 -15.08
N SER A 141 18.49 3.77 -16.31
CA SER A 141 18.31 2.47 -16.97
C SER A 141 19.10 1.37 -16.24
N SER A 142 18.71 0.12 -16.46
CA SER A 142 19.38 -1.05 -15.90
C SER A 142 20.89 -1.05 -16.18
N GLU A 143 21.29 -0.67 -17.39
CA GLU A 143 22.71 -0.56 -17.78
C GLU A 143 23.47 0.50 -16.97
N GLN A 144 22.83 1.64 -16.70
CA GLN A 144 23.45 2.74 -15.96
C GLN A 144 23.71 2.35 -14.51
N TRP A 145 22.68 1.89 -13.79
CA TRP A 145 22.84 1.63 -12.35
C TRP A 145 23.56 0.32 -12.04
N ARG A 146 23.53 -0.69 -12.94
CA ARG A 146 24.27 -1.95 -12.74
C ARG A 146 25.77 -1.81 -12.99
N ASN A 147 26.18 -1.02 -13.99
CA ASN A 147 27.59 -0.95 -14.42
C ASN A 147 28.33 0.30 -13.92
N GLN A 148 27.62 1.32 -13.43
CA GLN A 148 28.21 2.60 -13.04
C GLN A 148 27.78 2.97 -11.62
N ASN A 149 28.48 2.41 -10.63
CA ASN A 149 28.24 2.71 -9.21
C ASN A 149 28.40 4.21 -8.90
N ASP A 150 29.27 4.90 -9.63
CA ASP A 150 29.46 6.34 -9.51
C ASP A 150 28.21 7.11 -9.94
N THR A 151 27.54 6.70 -11.02
CA THR A 151 26.28 7.31 -11.51
C THR A 151 25.16 7.23 -10.46
N VAL A 152 25.03 6.09 -9.76
CA VAL A 152 24.05 5.94 -8.67
C VAL A 152 24.42 6.82 -7.49
N THR A 153 25.71 6.87 -7.14
CA THR A 153 26.22 7.69 -6.04
C THR A 153 25.99 9.17 -6.30
N ASP A 154 26.27 9.64 -7.51
CA ASP A 154 26.07 11.03 -7.94
C ASP A 154 24.58 11.39 -7.93
N ALA A 155 23.71 10.54 -8.50
CA ALA A 155 22.27 10.77 -8.48
C ALA A 155 21.70 10.83 -7.05
N LEU A 156 22.23 10.02 -6.14
CA LEU A 156 21.86 10.07 -4.72
C LEU A 156 22.41 11.31 -4.02
N ALA A 157 23.61 11.77 -4.37
CA ALA A 157 24.18 13.01 -3.85
C ALA A 157 23.34 14.22 -4.28
N ASP A 158 22.94 14.28 -5.54
CA ASP A 158 22.03 15.30 -6.07
C ASP A 158 20.67 15.27 -5.35
N ALA A 159 20.13 14.06 -5.15
CA ALA A 159 18.88 13.87 -4.39
C ALA A 159 19.02 14.30 -2.92
N TYR A 160 20.20 14.16 -2.31
CA TYR A 160 20.47 14.62 -0.96
C TYR A 160 20.59 16.15 -0.89
N LEU A 161 21.17 16.80 -1.90
CA LEU A 161 21.27 18.26 -1.98
C LEU A 161 19.91 18.91 -2.28
N SER A 162 19.05 18.22 -3.03
CA SER A 162 17.68 18.66 -3.35
C SER A 162 16.65 17.60 -2.94
N PRO A 163 16.46 17.35 -1.64
CA PRO A 163 15.54 16.32 -1.17
C PRO A 163 14.10 16.76 -1.40
N ARG A 164 13.21 15.79 -1.65
CA ARG A 164 11.77 16.06 -1.64
C ARG A 164 11.38 16.51 -0.23
N ARG A 165 10.51 17.51 -0.14
CA ARG A 165 10.09 18.13 1.12
C ARG A 165 8.60 18.11 1.29
N VAL A 166 8.16 17.72 2.47
CA VAL A 166 6.79 17.88 2.93
C VAL A 166 6.81 18.90 4.05
N LYS A 167 6.19 20.06 3.81
CA LYS A 167 6.01 21.11 4.82
C LYS A 167 4.53 21.25 5.16
N THR A 168 4.23 21.38 6.43
CA THR A 168 2.90 21.74 6.91
C THR A 168 2.75 23.27 6.88
N SER A 169 2.54 23.81 5.69
CA SER A 169 2.04 25.18 5.46
C SER A 169 1.18 25.09 4.20
N GLU A 170 -0.11 25.38 4.12
CA GLU A 170 -1.00 26.23 4.89
C GLU A 170 -2.43 25.65 4.76
N LYS A 171 -3.11 25.38 5.89
CA LYS A 171 -4.55 25.61 6.07
C LYS A 171 -4.80 25.77 7.57
N VAL A 172 -4.08 26.73 8.16
CA VAL A 172 -4.71 27.48 9.24
C VAL A 172 -5.45 28.58 8.51
N GLU A 173 -6.71 28.33 8.15
CA GLU A 173 -7.65 29.45 8.09
C GLU A 173 -7.69 30.01 9.51
N ARG A 174 -6.76 30.94 9.76
CA ARG A 174 -6.91 31.94 10.80
C ARG A 174 -8.15 32.70 10.38
N SER A 175 -9.31 32.30 10.90
CA SER A 175 -10.46 33.20 10.98
C SER A 175 -10.02 34.36 11.86
N SER A 176 -9.43 35.36 11.24
CA SER A 176 -9.17 36.65 11.83
C SER A 176 -9.64 37.66 10.81
N TYR A 177 -10.91 38.07 10.90
CA TYR A 177 -11.27 39.45 10.63
C TYR A 177 -12.57 39.83 11.35
N THR A 178 -12.36 40.72 12.32
CA THR A 178 -13.20 41.80 12.85
C THR A 178 -14.24 42.40 11.90
N GLY A 179 -15.39 42.80 12.48
CA GLY A 179 -16.17 43.94 11.97
C GLY A 179 -17.68 43.71 11.94
N GLY A 180 -18.38 44.14 12.99
CA GLY A 180 -19.85 44.11 13.02
C GLY A 180 -20.39 45.05 14.09
N SER A 181 -20.27 46.35 13.82
CA SER A 181 -20.94 47.43 14.54
C SER A 181 -22.45 47.20 14.63
N SER A 182 -23.00 47.17 15.84
CA SER A 182 -24.38 47.57 16.07
C SER A 182 -24.42 48.52 17.27
N SER A 183 -24.70 49.79 16.96
CA SER A 183 -25.25 50.77 17.89
C SER A 183 -26.47 50.18 18.60
N GLY A 184 -26.39 50.11 19.92
CA GLY A 184 -27.51 49.81 20.80
C GLY A 184 -27.18 50.38 22.16
N GLU A 185 -27.62 51.61 22.39
CA GLU A 185 -27.65 52.28 23.69
C GLU A 185 -28.22 51.35 24.76
N CYS A 186 -27.59 51.33 25.95
CA CYS A 186 -28.32 51.25 27.21
C CYS A 186 -27.45 51.83 28.34
N CYS A 187 -27.95 52.95 28.87
CA CYS A 187 -27.68 53.51 30.18
C CYS A 187 -27.99 52.46 31.28
N HIS A 188 -27.53 52.52 32.53
CA HIS A 188 -27.41 53.65 33.44
C HIS A 188 -26.41 53.32 34.57
N SER A 189 -26.08 54.37 35.32
CA SER A 189 -25.83 54.32 36.76
C SER A 189 -26.64 53.27 37.51
#